data_AF-A0AAU1Y9M5-F1
#
_entry.id   AF-A0AAU1Y9M5-F1
#
_cell.length_a   1.000
_cell.length_b   1.000
_cell.length_c   1.000
_cell.angle_alpha   90.00
_cell.angle_beta   90.00
_cell.angle_gamma   90.00
#
_symmetry.space_group_name_H-M   'P 1'
#
loop_
_entity.id
_entity.type
_entity.pdbx_description
1 polymer ?
#
loop_
_entity_poly.entity_id
_entity_poly.type
_entity_poly.pdbx_seq_one_letter_code
_entity_poly.pdbx_strand_id
1 'polypeptide(L)'
;MTDSVWTLLLVLLALAALLMMRRRTPALFWWLVGYPAVTLRVLVSYRATMDACGLTVPASAVRRATARMMGREAAPVPPRRSLPRPTGSGLVMQLRMAAGQAPEDFTASADRLRHAWGAHAVHIRPTKPGRLELRLIGWDVLADVRPARRWRGSGPLTLPLALREDGHWHVRDFRTVPHELILGATQSGKSVYLRNLLCGLARQPVALVGIDCKWGVELAPFAPRLSALADTADRANDVLDALLEEMEARFRLIGLSSVAGPDAVLTSDVWGLPDDVRPVPVVVVVDEVAELFLAASRDDEKRRDAMVTKLIRLAQLGRAAGIYLEVCGQRFGSELGKGATMLRAQLTGRVCHRVNDETSANMALADIAPEAALAATSIPAERPGVAIVGDSSGGWSRVRSPHLTLDEAAAVCRDTSGLVPDLARLAAFRPSDVVKPVESAPAAAPVAPSARPVAE
;
A
#
# COMPACT_ATOMS: atom_id res chain seq x y z
N MET A 1 -18.01 24.21 -50.79
CA MET A 1 -18.05 23.38 -49.57
C MET A 1 -16.64 23.08 -49.04
N THR A 2 -15.70 24.02 -49.08
CA THR A 2 -14.28 23.63 -49.23
C THR A 2 -13.27 24.24 -48.28
N ASP A 3 -13.64 25.15 -47.37
CA ASP A 3 -12.71 25.60 -46.30
C ASP A 3 -13.31 25.40 -44.91
N SER A 4 -14.57 25.81 -44.72
CA SER A 4 -15.28 25.65 -43.44
C SER A 4 -15.50 24.19 -43.04
N VAL A 5 -15.63 23.28 -44.01
CA VAL A 5 -15.77 21.83 -43.77
C VAL A 5 -14.42 21.24 -43.35
N TRP A 6 -13.32 21.68 -43.95
CA TRP A 6 -11.97 21.22 -43.59
C TRP A 6 -11.52 21.77 -42.25
N THR A 7 -11.83 23.02 -41.91
CA THR A 7 -11.56 23.56 -40.57
C THR A 7 -12.37 22.82 -39.51
N LEU A 8 -13.66 22.54 -39.75
CA LEU A 8 -14.47 21.72 -38.86
C LEU A 8 -13.89 20.31 -38.69
N LEU A 9 -13.49 19.66 -39.79
CA LEU A 9 -12.88 18.33 -39.77
C LEU A 9 -11.55 18.32 -38.99
N LEU A 10 -10.69 19.32 -39.19
CA LEU A 10 -9.42 19.47 -38.48
C LEU A 10 -9.65 19.70 -36.98
N VAL A 11 -10.64 20.51 -36.61
CA VAL A 11 -11.03 20.73 -35.21
C VAL A 11 -11.55 19.43 -34.59
N LEU A 12 -12.41 18.69 -35.29
CA LEU A 12 -12.91 17.39 -34.82
C LEU A 12 -11.79 16.35 -34.68
N LEU A 13 -10.86 16.29 -35.63
CA LEU A 13 -9.68 15.41 -35.56
C LEU A 13 -8.76 15.80 -34.40
N ALA A 14 -8.51 17.09 -34.18
CA ALA A 14 -7.73 17.58 -33.05
C ALA A 14 -8.40 17.26 -31.71
N LEU A 15 -9.72 17.44 -31.60
CA LEU A 15 -10.51 17.08 -30.42
C LEU A 15 -10.49 15.56 -30.18
N ALA A 16 -10.63 14.75 -31.23
CA ALA A 16 -10.55 13.30 -31.15
C ALA A 16 -9.14 12.85 -30.73
N ALA A 17 -8.08 13.46 -31.28
CA ALA A 17 -6.70 13.19 -30.90
C ALA A 17 -6.43 13.56 -29.44
N LEU A 18 -6.94 14.71 -28.96
CA LEU A 18 -6.86 15.12 -27.56
C LEU A 18 -7.60 14.16 -26.63
N LEU A 19 -8.79 13.71 -27.02
CA LEU A 19 -9.58 12.75 -26.24
C LEU A 19 -8.88 11.38 -26.19
N MET A 20 -8.31 10.94 -27.30
CA MET A 20 -7.52 9.71 -27.39
C MET A 20 -6.26 9.81 -26.53
N MET A 21 -5.56 10.95 -26.58
CA MET A 21 -4.37 11.21 -25.76
C MET A 21 -4.72 11.20 -24.27
N ARG A 22 -5.82 11.85 -23.88
CA ARG A 22 -6.33 11.84 -22.48
C ARG A 22 -6.61 10.42 -21.98
N ARG A 23 -7.08 9.51 -22.85
CA ARG A 23 -7.38 8.10 -22.49
C ARG A 23 -6.14 7.20 -22.50
N ARG A 24 -5.29 7.29 -23.52
CA ARG A 24 -4.15 6.36 -23.70
C ARG A 24 -2.86 6.82 -23.03
N THR A 25 -2.63 8.13 -22.95
CA THR A 25 -1.39 8.72 -22.40
C THR A 25 -1.73 9.92 -21.51
N PRO A 26 -2.42 9.69 -20.37
CA PRO A 26 -2.90 10.76 -19.49
C PRO A 26 -1.77 11.66 -19.00
N ALA A 27 -0.58 11.11 -18.77
CA ALA A 27 0.60 11.88 -18.40
C ALA A 27 1.04 12.87 -19.50
N LEU A 28 1.03 12.47 -20.77
CA LEU A 28 1.40 13.34 -21.89
C LEU A 28 0.33 14.45 -22.08
N PHE A 29 -0.94 14.06 -22.05
CA PHE A 29 -2.06 15.00 -22.09
C PHE A 29 -1.96 16.03 -20.94
N TRP A 30 -1.58 15.57 -19.75
CA TRP A 30 -1.38 16.46 -18.62
C TRP A 30 -0.29 17.50 -18.86
N TRP A 31 0.89 17.09 -19.32
CA TRP A 31 1.99 18.02 -19.56
C TRP A 31 1.66 19.06 -20.64
N LEU A 32 0.95 18.66 -21.69
CA LEU A 32 0.64 19.54 -22.83
C LEU A 32 -0.57 20.45 -22.61
N VAL A 33 -1.63 19.93 -21.98
CA VAL A 33 -2.93 20.60 -21.92
C VAL A 33 -3.43 20.74 -20.48
N GLY A 34 -3.37 19.66 -19.70
CA GLY A 34 -3.92 19.63 -18.35
C GLY A 34 -3.26 20.63 -17.41
N TYR A 35 -1.94 20.61 -17.30
CA TYR A 35 -1.17 21.46 -16.40
C TYR A 35 -1.32 22.95 -16.72
N PRO A 36 -1.13 23.42 -17.98
CA PRO A 36 -1.33 24.84 -18.29
C PRO A 36 -2.76 25.31 -18.00
N ALA A 37 -3.78 24.52 -18.38
CA ALA A 37 -5.18 24.88 -18.18
C ALA A 37 -5.57 24.93 -16.71
N VAL A 38 -5.21 23.92 -15.91
CA VAL A 38 -5.50 23.89 -14.47
C VAL A 38 -4.70 24.96 -13.75
N THR A 39 -3.43 25.18 -14.10
CA THR A 39 -2.62 26.25 -13.52
C THR A 39 -3.28 27.59 -13.78
N LEU A 40 -3.63 27.92 -15.03
CA LEU A 40 -4.31 29.16 -15.37
C LEU A 40 -5.60 29.34 -14.57
N ARG A 41 -6.43 28.29 -14.48
CA ARG A 41 -7.67 28.29 -13.69
C ARG A 41 -7.39 28.60 -12.22
N VAL A 42 -6.43 27.90 -11.61
CA VAL A 42 -6.02 28.14 -10.22
C VAL A 42 -5.53 29.56 -10.05
N LEU A 43 -4.68 30.08 -10.95
CA LEU A 43 -4.13 31.44 -10.85
C LEU A 43 -5.22 32.52 -10.93
N VAL A 44 -6.16 32.38 -11.88
CA VAL A 44 -7.24 33.35 -12.14
C VAL A 44 -8.33 33.28 -11.08
N SER A 45 -8.75 32.08 -10.67
CA SER A 45 -9.87 31.91 -9.73
C SER A 45 -9.44 31.93 -8.27
N TYR A 46 -8.14 31.91 -7.96
CA TYR A 46 -7.62 31.65 -6.60
C TYR A 46 -8.35 32.40 -5.49
N ARG A 47 -8.46 33.73 -5.62
CA ARG A 47 -9.09 34.57 -4.58
C ARG A 47 -10.56 34.22 -4.39
N ALA A 48 -11.32 34.14 -5.48
CA ALA A 48 -12.74 33.82 -5.45
C ALA A 48 -12.97 32.41 -4.88
N THR A 49 -12.12 31.44 -5.27
CA THR A 49 -12.19 30.08 -4.75
C THR A 49 -11.89 30.01 -3.24
N MET A 50 -10.87 30.74 -2.76
CA MET A 50 -10.57 30.78 -1.32
C MET A 50 -11.71 31.43 -0.53
N ASP A 51 -12.29 32.52 -1.05
CA ASP A 51 -13.40 33.24 -0.43
C ASP A 51 -14.66 32.35 -0.35
N ALA A 52 -15.02 31.68 -1.46
CA ALA A 52 -16.13 30.73 -1.50
C ALA A 52 -15.93 29.51 -0.57
N CYS A 53 -14.69 29.18 -0.24
CA CYS A 53 -14.38 28.12 0.71
C CYS A 53 -14.31 28.59 2.16
N GLY A 54 -14.49 29.89 2.44
CA GLY A 54 -14.32 30.47 3.77
C GLY A 54 -12.85 30.55 4.23
N LEU A 55 -11.90 30.40 3.30
CA LEU A 55 -10.47 30.33 3.59
C LEU A 55 -9.79 31.70 3.50
N THR A 56 -10.54 32.79 3.58
CA THR A 56 -9.98 34.15 3.57
C THR A 56 -10.09 34.80 4.94
N VAL A 57 -9.11 35.64 5.28
CA VAL A 57 -9.15 36.45 6.50
C VAL A 57 -9.57 37.88 6.23
N PRO A 58 -10.24 38.57 7.17
CA PRO A 58 -10.57 39.98 7.02
C PRO A 58 -9.29 40.80 6.82
N ALA A 59 -9.37 41.82 5.96
CA ALA A 59 -8.24 42.70 5.70
C ALA A 59 -7.77 43.39 6.99
N SER A 60 -6.46 43.59 7.15
CA SER A 60 -5.86 44.32 8.29
C SER A 60 -6.52 45.69 8.51
N ALA A 61 -6.52 46.20 9.75
CA ALA A 61 -7.10 47.51 10.08
C ALA A 61 -6.63 48.64 9.15
N VAL A 62 -5.33 48.67 8.80
CA VAL A 62 -4.75 49.64 7.86
C VAL A 62 -5.36 49.53 6.46
N ARG A 63 -5.51 48.31 5.91
CA ARG A 63 -6.18 48.09 4.61
C ARG A 63 -7.67 48.45 4.65
N ARG A 64 -8.35 48.25 5.78
CA ARG A 64 -9.75 48.69 5.95
C ARG A 64 -9.88 50.21 5.99
N ALA A 65 -9.00 50.88 6.72
CA ALA A 65 -8.97 52.34 6.80
C ALA A 65 -8.68 52.97 5.44
N THR A 66 -7.66 52.49 4.73
CA THR A 66 -7.32 52.97 3.38
C THR A 66 -8.43 52.70 2.35
N ALA A 67 -9.06 51.53 2.39
CA ALA A 67 -10.20 51.24 1.51
C ALA A 67 -11.38 52.19 1.77
N ARG A 68 -11.71 52.46 3.05
CA ARG A 68 -12.75 53.43 3.44
C ARG A 68 -12.44 54.84 2.94
N MET A 69 -11.18 55.29 3.03
CA MET A 69 -10.75 56.59 2.48
C MET A 69 -10.93 56.67 0.96
N MET A 70 -10.87 55.54 0.25
CA MET A 70 -11.11 55.44 -1.19
C MET A 70 -12.57 55.11 -1.54
N GLY A 71 -13.50 55.15 -0.59
CA GLY A 71 -14.92 54.84 -0.80
C GLY A 71 -15.19 53.38 -1.18
N ARG A 72 -14.31 52.45 -0.81
CA ARG A 72 -14.41 51.02 -1.14
C ARG A 72 -14.39 50.14 0.11
N GLU A 73 -15.01 48.98 0.02
CA GLU A 73 -14.84 47.94 1.03
C GLU A 73 -13.53 47.17 0.84
N ALA A 74 -12.89 46.82 1.95
CA ALA A 74 -11.64 46.08 1.89
C ALA A 74 -11.90 44.60 1.62
N ALA A 75 -11.53 44.15 0.43
CA ALA A 75 -11.65 42.75 0.04
C ALA A 75 -10.90 41.83 1.01
N PRO A 76 -11.47 40.65 1.33
CA PRO A 76 -10.83 39.68 2.20
C PRO A 76 -9.54 39.14 1.57
N VAL A 77 -8.60 38.73 2.41
CA VAL A 77 -7.24 38.36 2.00
C VAL A 77 -7.11 36.84 1.98
N PRO A 78 -6.85 36.23 0.81
CA PRO A 78 -6.60 34.80 0.73
C PRO A 78 -5.20 34.44 1.27
N PRO A 79 -4.98 33.19 1.66
CA PRO A 79 -3.67 32.68 2.05
C PRO A 79 -2.67 32.88 0.92
N ARG A 80 -1.39 33.08 1.26
CA ARG A 80 -0.36 33.27 0.23
C ARG A 80 -0.04 31.92 -0.38
N ARG A 81 0.08 31.85 -1.71
CA ARG A 81 0.51 30.63 -2.40
C ARG A 81 1.83 30.83 -3.12
N SER A 82 2.55 29.73 -3.31
CA SER A 82 3.65 29.63 -4.27
C SER A 82 3.13 29.43 -5.70
N LEU A 83 4.04 29.44 -6.67
CA LEU A 83 3.72 29.08 -8.05
C LEU A 83 3.37 27.59 -8.13
N PRO A 84 2.26 27.20 -8.80
CA PRO A 84 1.91 25.80 -9.01
C PRO A 84 3.01 25.06 -9.79
N ARG A 85 3.60 24.04 -9.17
CA ARG A 85 4.62 23.19 -9.80
C ARG A 85 3.96 21.94 -10.37
N PRO A 86 4.28 21.53 -11.61
CA PRO A 86 3.72 20.32 -12.19
C PRO A 86 4.27 19.08 -11.48
N THR A 87 3.43 18.05 -11.38
CA THR A 87 3.80 16.68 -11.00
C THR A 87 3.35 15.72 -12.10
N GLY A 88 3.82 14.47 -12.05
CA GLY A 88 3.40 13.45 -13.02
C GLY A 88 1.91 13.07 -12.98
N SER A 89 1.19 13.47 -11.92
CA SER A 89 -0.24 13.17 -11.68
C SER A 89 -1.12 14.41 -11.55
N GLY A 90 -0.54 15.62 -11.64
CA GLY A 90 -1.23 16.82 -11.22
C GLY A 90 -0.28 18.00 -10.97
N LEU A 91 -0.58 18.80 -9.95
CA LEU A 91 0.27 19.91 -9.54
C LEU A 91 0.34 20.03 -8.02
N VAL A 92 1.38 20.71 -7.53
CA VAL A 92 1.58 20.99 -6.12
C VAL A 92 1.88 22.46 -5.91
N MET A 93 1.35 23.03 -4.83
CA MET A 93 1.68 24.37 -4.38
C MET A 93 1.74 24.44 -2.86
N GLN A 94 2.73 25.17 -2.35
CA GLN A 94 2.80 25.53 -0.94
C GLN A 94 1.89 26.72 -0.67
N LEU A 95 1.09 26.61 0.41
CA LEU A 95 0.26 27.66 0.97
C LEU A 95 0.86 28.12 2.29
N ARG A 96 0.77 29.43 2.56
CA ARG A 96 1.08 30.04 3.85
C ARG A 96 -0.23 30.57 4.44
N MET A 97 -0.63 29.96 5.55
CA MET A 97 -1.83 30.32 6.28
C MET A 97 -1.71 31.72 6.85
N ALA A 98 -2.84 32.42 6.93
CA ALA A 98 -2.95 33.66 7.68
C ALA A 98 -3.13 33.37 9.19
N ALA A 99 -2.89 34.37 10.02
CA ALA A 99 -3.13 34.26 11.45
C ALA A 99 -4.62 33.97 11.72
N GLY A 100 -4.90 33.01 12.60
CA GLY A 100 -6.26 32.58 12.96
C GLY A 100 -6.85 31.49 12.06
N GLN A 101 -6.14 31.04 11.02
CA GLN A 101 -6.55 29.88 10.22
C GLN A 101 -5.92 28.61 10.76
N ALA A 102 -6.67 27.51 10.75
CA ALA A 102 -6.21 26.20 11.18
C ALA A 102 -6.05 25.25 9.98
N PRO A 103 -5.10 24.29 10.00
CA PRO A 103 -4.97 23.29 8.93
C PRO A 103 -6.26 22.54 8.62
N GLU A 104 -7.09 22.31 9.63
CA GLU A 104 -8.36 21.59 9.56
C GLU A 104 -9.37 22.30 8.64
N ASP A 105 -9.39 23.64 8.64
CA ASP A 105 -10.25 24.45 7.76
C ASP A 105 -9.98 24.16 6.28
N PHE A 106 -8.69 23.99 5.95
CA PHE A 106 -8.24 23.69 4.60
C PHE A 106 -8.59 22.25 4.21
N THR A 107 -8.33 21.29 5.09
CA THR A 107 -8.68 19.87 4.87
C THR A 107 -10.19 19.71 4.68
N ALA A 108 -11.01 20.36 5.50
CA ALA A 108 -12.47 20.37 5.36
C ALA A 108 -12.97 21.01 4.05
N SER A 109 -12.16 21.89 3.45
CA SER A 109 -12.46 22.54 2.18
C SER A 109 -11.95 21.78 0.94
N ALA A 110 -11.24 20.67 1.12
CA ALA A 110 -10.57 19.95 0.02
C ALA A 110 -11.55 19.57 -1.11
N ASP A 111 -12.76 19.11 -0.78
CA ASP A 111 -13.76 18.72 -1.78
C ASP A 111 -14.33 19.92 -2.57
N ARG A 112 -14.54 21.06 -1.89
CA ARG A 112 -14.94 22.32 -2.56
C ARG A 112 -13.85 22.80 -3.51
N LEU A 113 -12.59 22.74 -3.09
CA LEU A 113 -11.44 23.11 -3.91
C LEU A 113 -11.30 22.20 -5.14
N ARG A 114 -11.54 20.89 -4.96
CA ARG A 114 -11.58 19.91 -6.05
C ARG A 114 -12.60 20.30 -7.11
N HIS A 115 -13.84 20.59 -6.70
CA HIS A 115 -14.89 21.02 -7.60
C HIS A 115 -14.58 22.35 -8.30
N ALA A 116 -14.14 23.36 -7.55
CA ALA A 116 -13.85 24.70 -8.07
C ALA A 116 -12.74 24.69 -9.13
N TRP A 117 -11.72 23.86 -8.95
CA TRP A 117 -10.60 23.77 -9.89
C TRP A 117 -10.74 22.66 -10.92
N GLY A 118 -11.83 21.89 -10.90
CA GLY A 118 -12.09 20.80 -11.85
C GLY A 118 -11.00 19.73 -11.81
N ALA A 119 -10.54 19.39 -10.61
CA ALA A 119 -9.54 18.36 -10.36
C ALA A 119 -10.21 17.02 -9.99
N HIS A 120 -9.46 15.93 -10.12
CA HIS A 120 -9.90 14.62 -9.67
C HIS A 120 -9.88 14.51 -8.14
N ALA A 121 -8.82 15.01 -7.50
CA ALA A 121 -8.72 15.09 -6.04
C ALA A 121 -7.88 16.29 -5.60
N VAL A 122 -8.11 16.74 -4.36
CA VAL A 122 -7.27 17.73 -3.68
C VAL A 122 -6.85 17.15 -2.34
N HIS A 123 -5.55 17.08 -2.11
CA HIS A 123 -4.94 16.63 -0.87
C HIS A 123 -4.21 17.79 -0.22
N ILE A 124 -4.44 17.98 1.07
CA ILE A 124 -3.83 19.06 1.84
C ILE A 124 -3.09 18.44 3.01
N ARG A 125 -1.81 18.77 3.15
CA ARG A 125 -0.96 18.26 4.23
C ARG A 125 -0.24 19.39 4.93
N PRO A 126 -0.27 19.48 6.27
CA PRO A 126 0.59 20.41 6.99
C PRO A 126 2.06 20.02 6.79
N THR A 127 2.90 20.99 6.43
CA THR A 127 4.34 20.77 6.24
C THR A 127 5.15 21.34 7.39
N LYS A 128 4.80 22.55 7.84
CA LYS A 128 5.40 23.26 8.97
C LYS A 128 4.32 24.12 9.63
N PRO A 129 4.52 24.59 10.87
CA PRO A 129 3.61 25.58 11.46
C PRO A 129 3.37 26.76 10.51
N GLY A 130 2.09 27.05 10.21
CA GLY A 130 1.68 28.10 9.28
C GLY A 130 1.85 27.80 7.78
N ARG A 131 2.28 26.59 7.39
CA ARG A 131 2.49 26.20 5.99
C ARG A 131 1.86 24.85 5.67
N LEU A 132 1.18 24.80 4.53
CA LEU A 132 0.52 23.62 4.01
C LEU A 132 1.03 23.32 2.60
N GLU A 133 1.14 22.05 2.27
CA GLU A 133 1.22 21.59 0.89
C GLU A 133 -0.20 21.30 0.39
N LEU A 134 -0.59 21.95 -0.71
CA LEU A 134 -1.79 21.61 -1.45
C LEU A 134 -1.39 20.89 -2.73
N ARG A 135 -1.90 19.68 -2.89
CA ARG A 135 -1.69 18.81 -4.03
C ARG A 135 -3.00 18.60 -4.76
N LEU A 136 -2.99 18.92 -6.04
CA LEU A 136 -4.10 18.73 -6.96
C LEU A 136 -3.78 17.53 -7.84
N ILE A 137 -4.70 16.58 -7.91
CA ILE A 137 -4.59 15.40 -8.78
C ILE A 137 -5.50 15.61 -9.99
N GLY A 138 -4.94 15.50 -11.19
CA GLY A 138 -5.65 15.83 -12.43
C GLY A 138 -6.55 14.72 -12.97
N TRP A 139 -6.27 13.45 -12.64
CA TRP A 139 -7.01 12.27 -13.08
C TRP A 139 -6.91 11.15 -12.05
N ASP A 140 -7.69 10.10 -12.21
CA ASP A 140 -7.63 8.92 -11.34
C ASP A 140 -6.29 8.18 -11.52
N VAL A 141 -5.36 8.42 -10.59
CA VAL A 141 -4.04 7.78 -10.57
C VAL A 141 -4.12 6.29 -10.23
N LEU A 142 -5.22 5.86 -9.59
CA LEU A 142 -5.45 4.47 -9.24
C LEU A 142 -6.14 3.70 -10.38
N ALA A 143 -6.42 4.31 -11.54
CA ALA A 143 -7.08 3.63 -12.66
C ALA A 143 -6.14 2.62 -13.37
N ASP A 144 -4.89 3.00 -13.60
CA ASP A 144 -3.83 2.16 -14.20
C ASP A 144 -2.52 2.39 -13.45
N VAL A 145 -2.23 1.53 -12.46
CA VAL A 145 -1.00 1.62 -11.67
C VAL A 145 0.08 0.77 -12.31
N ARG A 146 1.20 1.41 -12.68
CA ARG A 146 2.38 0.74 -13.21
C ARG A 146 3.44 0.57 -12.12
N PRO A 147 4.24 -0.51 -12.13
CA PRO A 147 5.34 -0.68 -11.19
C PRO A 147 6.28 0.52 -11.16
N ALA A 148 6.84 0.83 -9.99
CA ALA A 148 7.80 1.90 -9.83
C ALA A 148 9.06 1.63 -10.67
N ARG A 149 9.28 2.39 -11.75
CA ARG A 149 10.42 2.20 -12.67
C ARG A 149 11.79 2.38 -12.01
N ARG A 150 11.88 3.21 -10.97
CA ARG A 150 13.10 3.49 -10.23
C ARG A 150 12.73 3.72 -8.76
N TRP A 151 12.98 2.71 -7.94
CA TRP A 151 12.95 2.85 -6.49
C TRP A 151 14.37 2.76 -5.97
N ARG A 152 14.92 3.88 -5.49
CA ARG A 152 16.16 3.91 -4.72
C ARG A 152 15.76 3.77 -3.26
N GLY A 153 15.42 2.55 -2.85
CA GLY A 153 15.07 2.27 -1.46
C GLY A 153 16.24 2.55 -0.51
N SER A 154 15.92 2.79 0.76
CA SER A 154 16.85 3.09 1.84
C SER A 154 17.61 1.87 2.39
N GLY A 155 17.44 0.68 1.80
CA GLY A 155 18.09 -0.55 2.25
C GLY A 155 17.20 -1.79 2.06
N PRO A 156 17.61 -2.95 2.60
CA PRO A 156 16.76 -4.14 2.66
C PRO A 156 15.52 -3.87 3.51
N LEU A 157 14.45 -4.63 3.27
CA LEU A 157 13.14 -4.53 3.91
C LEU A 157 12.39 -3.22 3.66
N THR A 158 12.60 -2.59 2.51
CA THR A 158 11.80 -1.42 2.09
C THR A 158 11.37 -1.56 0.65
N LEU A 159 10.05 -1.53 0.40
CA LEU A 159 9.47 -1.81 -0.90
C LEU A 159 8.28 -0.89 -1.22
N PRO A 160 8.21 -0.29 -2.42
CA PRO A 160 7.00 0.39 -2.87
C PRO A 160 6.00 -0.68 -3.34
N LEU A 161 4.84 -0.79 -2.68
CA LEU A 161 3.88 -1.85 -2.99
C LEU A 161 2.66 -1.35 -3.75
N ALA A 162 2.21 -0.14 -3.47
CA ALA A 162 0.99 0.40 -4.04
C ALA A 162 1.10 1.90 -4.28
N LEU A 163 0.39 2.42 -5.28
CA LEU A 163 0.27 3.85 -5.49
C LEU A 163 -0.88 4.38 -4.63
N ARG A 164 -0.67 5.47 -3.91
CA ARG A 164 -1.70 6.17 -3.14
C ARG A 164 -2.51 7.12 -4.03
N GLU A 165 -3.72 7.46 -3.60
CA GLU A 165 -4.59 8.42 -4.29
C GLU A 165 -4.03 9.86 -4.36
N ASP A 166 -3.00 10.17 -3.56
CA ASP A 166 -2.23 11.41 -3.64
C ASP A 166 -1.06 11.35 -4.65
N GLY A 167 -0.88 10.22 -5.32
CA GLY A 167 0.17 9.98 -6.30
C GLY A 167 1.54 9.66 -5.69
N HIS A 168 1.67 9.55 -4.37
CA HIS A 168 2.87 9.00 -3.73
C HIS A 168 2.80 7.47 -3.66
N TRP A 169 3.95 6.82 -3.55
CA TRP A 169 3.98 5.38 -3.29
C TRP A 169 3.69 5.11 -1.82
N HIS A 170 2.81 4.16 -1.55
CA HIS A 170 2.75 3.46 -0.29
C HIS A 170 3.93 2.49 -0.24
N VAL A 171 4.79 2.71 0.75
CA VAL A 171 6.04 2.01 0.94
C VAL A 171 5.92 1.15 2.18
N ARG A 172 6.12 -0.14 2.01
CA ARG A 172 6.23 -1.10 3.10
C ARG A 172 7.66 -1.08 3.61
N ASP A 173 7.84 -0.58 4.82
CA ASP A 173 9.10 -0.61 5.56
C ASP A 173 8.91 -1.45 6.83
N PHE A 174 9.58 -2.60 6.87
CA PHE A 174 9.43 -3.55 7.97
C PHE A 174 10.16 -3.09 9.24
N ARG A 175 11.14 -2.18 9.14
CA ARG A 175 11.86 -1.70 10.33
C ARG A 175 11.03 -0.70 11.13
N THR A 176 10.17 0.06 10.44
CA THR A 176 9.24 1.02 11.05
C THR A 176 7.93 0.36 11.45
N VAL A 177 7.34 -0.46 10.57
CA VAL A 177 6.11 -1.20 10.83
C VAL A 177 6.43 -2.70 10.75
N PRO A 178 6.72 -3.38 11.86
CA PRO A 178 7.28 -4.74 11.81
C PRO A 178 6.29 -5.81 11.38
N HIS A 179 5.02 -5.64 11.70
CA HIS A 179 4.01 -6.66 11.45
C HIS A 179 2.76 -6.01 10.82
N GLU A 180 2.23 -6.62 9.77
CA GLU A 180 1.11 -6.10 8.99
C GLU A 180 -0.03 -7.12 8.90
N LEU A 181 -1.26 -6.62 9.03
CA LEU A 181 -2.51 -7.33 8.80
C LEU A 181 -3.07 -6.92 7.44
N ILE A 182 -3.32 -7.89 6.58
CA ILE A 182 -3.85 -7.71 5.22
C ILE A 182 -5.18 -8.44 5.11
N LEU A 183 -6.30 -7.70 5.12
CA LEU A 183 -7.63 -8.28 4.92
C LEU A 183 -8.19 -8.01 3.54
N GLY A 184 -9.04 -8.91 3.04
CA GLY A 184 -9.76 -8.72 1.79
C GLY A 184 -10.62 -9.91 1.42
N ALA A 185 -11.78 -9.65 0.78
CA ALA A 185 -12.62 -10.69 0.22
C ALA A 185 -11.95 -11.36 -1.00
N THR A 186 -12.50 -12.49 -1.43
CA THR A 186 -12.11 -13.16 -2.67
C THR A 186 -12.16 -12.20 -3.88
N GLN A 187 -11.17 -12.27 -4.77
CA GLN A 187 -11.02 -11.39 -5.94
C GLN A 187 -10.92 -9.87 -5.64
N SER A 188 -10.69 -9.47 -4.39
CA SER A 188 -10.51 -8.05 -4.01
C SER A 188 -9.15 -7.48 -4.42
N GLY A 189 -8.17 -8.34 -4.71
CA GLY A 189 -6.80 -7.97 -5.06
C GLY A 189 -5.74 -8.25 -3.99
N LYS A 190 -6.12 -8.84 -2.84
CA LYS A 190 -5.19 -9.32 -1.78
C LYS A 190 -4.01 -10.10 -2.36
N SER A 191 -4.26 -11.12 -3.18
CA SER A 191 -3.20 -11.96 -3.75
C SER A 191 -2.27 -11.18 -4.69
N VAL A 192 -2.76 -10.13 -5.37
CA VAL A 192 -1.91 -9.25 -6.22
C VAL A 192 -1.01 -8.37 -5.36
N TYR A 193 -1.52 -7.85 -4.23
CA TYR A 193 -0.68 -7.16 -3.24
C TYR A 193 0.42 -8.09 -2.71
N LEU A 194 0.05 -9.32 -2.33
CA LEU A 194 0.99 -10.31 -1.81
C LEU A 194 2.06 -10.71 -2.85
N ARG A 195 1.69 -10.87 -4.12
CA ARG A 195 2.64 -11.12 -5.22
C ARG A 195 3.68 -10.00 -5.33
N ASN A 196 3.24 -8.74 -5.27
CA ASN A 196 4.14 -7.59 -5.32
C ASN A 196 5.09 -7.57 -4.11
N LEU A 197 4.57 -7.88 -2.91
CA LEU A 197 5.35 -8.01 -1.68
C LEU A 197 6.45 -9.07 -1.83
N LEU A 198 6.06 -10.30 -2.17
CA LEU A 198 6.98 -11.42 -2.35
C LEU A 198 8.01 -11.16 -3.43
N CYS A 199 7.62 -10.60 -4.59
CA CYS A 199 8.55 -10.27 -5.67
C CYS A 199 9.51 -9.13 -5.32
N GLY A 200 9.06 -8.18 -4.51
CA GLY A 200 9.92 -7.13 -3.99
C GLY A 200 10.97 -7.70 -3.07
N LEU A 201 10.56 -8.54 -2.12
CA LEU A 201 11.43 -9.17 -1.13
C LEU A 201 12.36 -10.22 -1.74
N ALA A 202 11.90 -10.96 -2.74
CA ALA A 202 12.67 -11.98 -3.44
C ALA A 202 14.01 -11.45 -3.97
N ARG A 203 14.05 -10.17 -4.36
CA ARG A 203 15.24 -9.47 -4.88
C ARG A 203 16.17 -8.93 -3.80
N GLN A 204 15.90 -9.20 -2.53
CA GLN A 204 16.64 -8.69 -1.37
C GLN A 204 17.25 -9.85 -0.57
N PRO A 205 18.30 -9.60 0.24
CA PRO A 205 18.92 -10.61 1.10
C PRO A 205 18.05 -10.88 2.35
N VAL A 206 16.87 -11.47 2.13
CA VAL A 206 15.88 -11.76 3.17
C VAL A 206 15.48 -13.24 3.11
N ALA A 207 15.20 -13.84 4.27
CA ALA A 207 14.61 -15.17 4.32
C ALA A 207 13.09 -15.06 4.23
N LEU A 208 12.47 -15.84 3.35
CA LEU A 208 11.03 -15.84 3.15
C LEU A 208 10.43 -17.14 3.67
N VAL A 209 9.46 -17.05 4.57
CA VAL A 209 8.74 -18.20 5.11
C VAL A 209 7.28 -18.09 4.73
N GLY A 210 6.74 -19.12 4.08
CA GLY A 210 5.34 -19.20 3.71
C GLY A 210 4.56 -20.14 4.63
N ILE A 211 3.40 -19.71 5.10
CA ILE A 211 2.40 -20.53 5.78
C ILE A 211 1.10 -20.44 4.98
N ASP A 212 0.74 -21.55 4.33
CA ASP A 212 -0.44 -21.69 3.49
C ASP A 212 -1.08 -23.06 3.75
N CYS A 213 -1.87 -23.14 4.81
CA CYS A 213 -2.56 -24.36 5.22
C CYS A 213 -3.70 -24.79 4.27
N LYS A 214 -3.83 -24.17 3.09
CA LYS A 214 -4.72 -24.61 2.01
C LYS A 214 -3.92 -25.37 0.95
N TRP A 215 -3.17 -26.39 1.39
CA TRP A 215 -2.34 -27.25 0.53
C TRP A 215 -1.25 -26.50 -0.24
N GLY A 216 -0.83 -25.33 0.26
CA GLY A 216 0.22 -24.52 -0.37
C GLY A 216 -0.14 -23.92 -1.73
N VAL A 217 -1.40 -23.93 -2.17
CA VAL A 217 -1.77 -23.55 -3.54
C VAL A 217 -1.39 -22.10 -3.89
N GLU A 218 -1.53 -21.17 -2.95
CA GLU A 218 -1.26 -19.76 -3.19
C GLU A 218 0.25 -19.45 -3.10
N LEU A 219 0.98 -20.15 -2.22
CA LEU A 219 2.41 -19.89 -1.98
C LEU A 219 3.39 -20.82 -2.70
N ALA A 220 2.98 -22.00 -3.15
CA ALA A 220 3.82 -22.95 -3.88
C ALA A 220 4.48 -22.37 -5.13
N PRO A 221 3.84 -21.49 -5.93
CA PRO A 221 4.50 -20.86 -7.08
C PRO A 221 5.76 -20.05 -6.72
N PHE A 222 5.92 -19.65 -5.45
CA PHE A 222 7.07 -18.90 -4.95
C PHE A 222 8.12 -19.78 -4.26
N ALA A 223 7.87 -21.09 -4.15
CA ALA A 223 8.74 -22.08 -3.51
C ALA A 223 10.24 -21.95 -3.84
N PRO A 224 10.67 -21.66 -5.10
CA PRO A 224 12.09 -21.50 -5.44
C PRO A 224 12.83 -20.42 -4.64
N ARG A 225 12.12 -19.47 -4.02
CA ARG A 225 12.69 -18.39 -3.22
C ARG A 225 12.38 -18.51 -1.72
N LEU A 226 11.55 -19.45 -1.31
CA LEU A 226 11.16 -19.64 0.09
C LEU A 226 12.23 -20.42 0.86
N SER A 227 12.62 -19.89 2.02
CA SER A 227 13.45 -20.58 3.00
C SER A 227 12.70 -21.68 3.73
N ALA A 228 11.37 -21.58 3.84
CA ALA A 228 10.48 -22.61 4.36
C ALA A 228 9.06 -22.43 3.80
N LEU A 229 8.35 -23.54 3.62
CA LEU A 229 6.91 -23.56 3.30
C LEU A 229 6.20 -24.58 4.20
N ALA A 230 5.13 -24.13 4.85
CA ALA A 230 4.18 -24.98 5.56
C ALA A 230 2.84 -25.00 4.81
N ASP A 231 2.45 -26.18 4.37
CA ASP A 231 1.22 -26.47 3.61
C ASP A 231 0.10 -27.09 4.46
N THR A 232 0.41 -27.47 5.71
CA THR A 232 -0.51 -28.03 6.69
C THR A 232 -0.36 -27.34 8.05
N ALA A 233 -1.39 -27.44 8.90
CA ALA A 233 -1.37 -26.88 10.25
C ALA A 233 -0.28 -27.49 11.15
N ASP A 234 0.00 -28.80 11.00
CA ASP A 234 1.09 -29.46 11.73
C ASP A 234 2.45 -28.90 11.32
N ARG A 235 2.70 -28.84 10.01
CA ARG A 235 3.95 -28.27 9.49
C ARG A 235 4.09 -26.80 9.85
N ALA A 236 2.99 -26.03 9.88
CA ALA A 236 2.99 -24.64 10.32
C ALA A 236 3.37 -24.51 11.80
N ASN A 237 2.85 -25.38 12.65
CA ASN A 237 3.20 -25.43 14.07
C ASN A 237 4.71 -25.66 14.29
N ASP A 238 5.30 -26.57 13.52
CA ASP A 238 6.72 -26.92 13.60
C ASP A 238 7.62 -25.81 13.04
N VAL A 239 7.22 -25.17 11.93
CA VAL A 239 7.91 -23.98 11.39
C VAL A 239 7.90 -22.85 12.41
N LEU A 240 6.78 -22.63 13.11
CA LEU A 240 6.69 -21.61 14.16
C LEU A 240 7.60 -21.93 15.36
N ASP A 241 7.79 -23.20 15.71
CA ASP A 241 8.78 -23.59 16.73
C ASP A 241 10.21 -23.24 16.29
N ALA A 242 10.59 -23.62 15.06
CA ALA A 242 11.91 -23.30 14.52
C ALA A 242 12.17 -21.78 14.45
N LEU A 243 11.15 -20.98 14.16
CA LEU A 243 11.23 -19.52 14.17
C LEU A 243 11.42 -18.96 15.59
N LEU A 244 10.78 -19.53 16.60
CA LEU A 244 11.01 -19.13 18.00
C LEU A 244 12.41 -19.49 18.47
N GLU A 245 12.90 -20.70 18.15
CA GLU A 245 14.27 -21.09 18.47
C GLU A 245 15.30 -20.18 17.81
N GLU A 246 15.06 -19.79 16.55
CA GLU A 246 15.88 -18.82 15.83
C GLU A 246 15.83 -17.45 16.52
N MET A 247 14.64 -16.98 16.89
CA MET A 247 14.47 -15.72 17.63
C MET A 247 15.27 -15.72 18.95
N GLU A 248 15.19 -16.80 19.73
CA GLU A 248 15.94 -16.94 20.98
C GLU A 248 17.45 -16.97 20.75
N ALA A 249 17.91 -17.66 19.70
CA ALA A 249 19.33 -17.67 19.33
C ALA A 249 19.84 -16.26 18.99
N ARG A 250 19.03 -15.46 18.28
CA ARG A 250 19.37 -14.07 17.96
C ARG A 250 19.41 -13.19 19.21
N PHE A 251 18.50 -13.38 20.16
CA PHE A 251 18.55 -12.67 21.44
C PHE A 251 19.79 -13.03 22.27
N ARG A 252 20.21 -14.30 22.26
CA ARG A 252 21.48 -14.70 22.88
C ARG A 252 22.67 -14.00 22.22
N LEU A 253 22.68 -13.90 20.88
CA LEU A 253 23.72 -13.18 20.14
C LEU A 253 23.78 -11.68 20.48
N ILE A 254 22.62 -11.02 20.56
CA ILE A 254 22.49 -9.61 20.98
C ILE A 254 23.06 -9.42 22.41
N GLY A 255 22.68 -10.32 23.33
CA GLY A 255 23.14 -10.27 24.71
C GLY A 255 24.65 -10.47 24.85
N LEU A 256 25.23 -11.45 24.15
CA LEU A 256 26.67 -11.72 24.17
C LEU A 256 27.49 -10.55 23.61
N SER A 257 27.03 -9.96 22.50
CA SER A 257 27.71 -8.82 21.87
C SER A 257 27.76 -7.60 22.77
N SER A 258 26.75 -7.44 23.65
CA SER A 258 26.66 -6.33 24.60
C SER A 258 27.62 -6.45 25.80
N VAL A 259 28.29 -7.60 25.98
CA VAL A 259 29.16 -7.90 27.14
C VAL A 259 30.61 -8.18 26.72
N ALA A 260 30.95 -8.06 25.42
CA ALA A 260 32.22 -8.48 24.83
C ALA A 260 33.43 -7.53 25.07
N GLY A 261 33.43 -6.75 26.16
CA GLY A 261 34.56 -5.90 26.57
C GLY A 261 34.32 -4.38 26.47
N PRO A 262 35.36 -3.55 26.65
CA PRO A 262 35.23 -2.09 26.71
C PRO A 262 34.77 -1.44 25.38
N ASP A 263 35.00 -2.11 24.24
CA ASP A 263 34.56 -1.68 22.91
C ASP A 263 33.25 -2.35 22.46
N ALA A 264 32.55 -3.05 23.37
CA ALA A 264 31.30 -3.75 23.06
C ALA A 264 30.21 -2.77 22.61
N VAL A 265 29.62 -3.05 21.44
CA VAL A 265 28.47 -2.29 20.96
C VAL A 265 27.23 -2.77 21.71
N LEU A 266 26.74 -1.93 22.61
CA LEU A 266 25.45 -2.13 23.25
C LEU A 266 24.34 -1.97 22.21
N THR A 267 23.63 -3.06 21.91
CA THR A 267 22.46 -3.05 21.03
C THR A 267 21.32 -3.84 21.65
N SER A 268 20.09 -3.41 21.36
CA SER A 268 18.86 -4.09 21.75
C SER A 268 18.20 -4.84 20.59
N ASP A 269 18.77 -4.76 19.38
CA ASP A 269 18.29 -5.45 18.19
C ASP A 269 19.43 -5.97 17.31
N VAL A 270 19.08 -6.83 16.34
CA VAL A 270 20.04 -7.39 15.38
C VAL A 270 20.65 -6.34 14.46
N TRP A 271 20.05 -5.16 14.31
CA TRP A 271 20.54 -4.12 13.41
C TRP A 271 21.73 -3.35 13.99
N GLY A 272 21.90 -3.34 15.31
CA GLY A 272 23.12 -2.83 15.95
C GLY A 272 24.28 -3.82 16.00
N LEU A 273 24.08 -5.08 15.58
CA LEU A 273 25.17 -6.05 15.45
C LEU A 273 26.09 -5.70 14.27
N PRO A 274 27.40 -6.05 14.34
CA PRO A 274 28.31 -5.97 13.20
C PRO A 274 27.76 -6.73 11.98
N ASP A 275 28.04 -6.22 10.77
CA ASP A 275 27.44 -6.74 9.52
C ASP A 275 27.84 -8.20 9.22
N ASP A 276 29.02 -8.64 9.65
CA ASP A 276 29.56 -9.99 9.44
C ASP A 276 28.87 -11.06 10.30
N VAL A 277 28.33 -10.68 11.45
CA VAL A 277 27.59 -11.58 12.35
C VAL A 277 26.09 -11.33 12.35
N ARG A 278 25.61 -10.26 11.68
CA ARG A 278 24.19 -9.91 11.66
C ARG A 278 23.37 -11.01 10.97
N PRO A 279 22.39 -11.61 11.66
CA PRO A 279 21.50 -12.58 11.05
C PRO A 279 20.69 -11.96 9.91
N VAL A 280 20.45 -12.74 8.85
CA VAL A 280 19.54 -12.34 7.77
C VAL A 280 18.13 -12.09 8.31
N PRO A 281 17.44 -11.01 7.90
CA PRO A 281 16.07 -10.77 8.33
C PRO A 281 15.12 -11.83 7.76
N VAL A 282 14.09 -12.19 8.53
CA VAL A 282 13.09 -13.19 8.17
C VAL A 282 11.73 -12.51 8.02
N VAL A 283 11.05 -12.75 6.90
CA VAL A 283 9.65 -12.33 6.69
C VAL A 283 8.79 -13.57 6.59
N VAL A 284 7.82 -13.69 7.50
CA VAL A 284 6.86 -14.78 7.56
C VAL A 284 5.54 -14.29 6.97
N VAL A 285 5.07 -14.94 5.92
CA VAL A 285 3.80 -14.67 5.27
C VAL A 285 2.82 -15.77 5.63
N VAL A 286 1.68 -15.39 6.20
CA VAL A 286 0.54 -16.28 6.46
C VAL A 286 -0.56 -15.90 5.48
N ASP A 287 -0.93 -16.75 4.51
CA ASP A 287 -1.91 -16.36 3.48
C ASP A 287 -3.36 -16.30 4.02
N GLU A 288 -3.75 -17.26 4.85
CA GLU A 288 -5.05 -17.29 5.51
C GLU A 288 -4.88 -17.64 6.98
N VAL A 289 -4.85 -16.61 7.82
CA VAL A 289 -4.71 -16.76 9.26
C VAL A 289 -5.84 -17.57 9.87
N ALA A 290 -7.07 -17.49 9.34
CA ALA A 290 -8.21 -18.21 9.87
C ALA A 290 -8.00 -19.74 9.89
N GLU A 291 -7.26 -20.28 8.92
CA GLU A 291 -6.93 -21.72 8.86
C GLU A 291 -6.07 -22.18 10.06
N LEU A 292 -5.28 -21.28 10.65
CA LEU A 292 -4.49 -21.57 11.85
C LEU A 292 -5.35 -21.61 13.12
N PHE A 293 -6.57 -21.07 13.06
CA PHE A 293 -7.51 -21.02 14.17
C PHE A 293 -8.54 -22.15 14.14
N LEU A 294 -8.60 -22.93 13.05
CA LEU A 294 -9.52 -24.06 12.92
C LEU A 294 -9.11 -25.23 13.81
N ALA A 295 -10.07 -25.79 14.53
CA ALA A 295 -9.90 -26.99 15.34
C ALA A 295 -11.16 -27.86 15.24
N ALA A 296 -10.99 -29.16 14.92
CA ALA A 296 -12.07 -30.13 14.83
C ALA A 296 -12.04 -31.15 15.99
N SER A 297 -10.88 -31.31 16.62
CA SER A 297 -10.64 -32.21 17.75
C SER A 297 -9.96 -31.49 18.93
N ARG A 298 -9.93 -32.12 20.10
CA ARG A 298 -9.24 -31.60 21.29
C ARG A 298 -7.72 -31.45 21.08
N ASP A 299 -7.12 -32.32 20.28
CA ASP A 299 -5.69 -32.20 19.97
C ASP A 299 -5.44 -31.04 19.00
N ASP A 300 -6.36 -30.78 18.07
CA ASP A 300 -6.32 -29.57 17.23
C ASP A 300 -6.46 -28.29 18.06
N GLU A 301 -7.28 -28.28 19.12
CA GLU A 301 -7.41 -27.12 20.01
C GLU A 301 -6.08 -26.78 20.72
N LYS A 302 -5.35 -27.80 21.19
CA LYS A 302 -4.02 -27.60 21.80
C LYS A 302 -3.02 -27.08 20.77
N ARG A 303 -3.02 -27.65 19.57
CA ARG A 303 -2.16 -27.20 18.46
C ARG A 303 -2.47 -25.76 18.08
N ARG A 304 -3.76 -25.42 17.92
CA ARG A 304 -4.24 -24.06 17.70
C ARG A 304 -3.72 -23.11 18.77
N ASP A 305 -3.96 -23.41 20.04
CA ASP A 305 -3.54 -22.55 21.15
C ASP A 305 -2.02 -22.35 21.19
N ALA A 306 -1.25 -23.39 20.88
CA ALA A 306 0.19 -23.31 20.73
C ALA A 306 0.58 -22.38 19.57
N MET A 307 0.06 -22.60 18.35
CA MET A 307 0.35 -21.75 17.19
C MET A 307 0.02 -20.28 17.42
N VAL A 308 -1.15 -19.99 18.00
CA VAL A 308 -1.57 -18.62 18.32
C VAL A 308 -0.60 -17.97 19.32
N THR A 309 -0.19 -18.72 20.34
CA THR A 309 0.78 -18.24 21.33
C THR A 309 2.14 -17.95 20.69
N LYS A 310 2.61 -18.81 19.79
CA LYS A 310 3.87 -18.62 19.06
C LYS A 310 3.83 -17.38 18.16
N LEU A 311 2.73 -17.19 17.41
CA LEU A 311 2.52 -16.00 16.57
C LEU A 311 2.50 -14.72 17.40
N ILE A 312 1.80 -14.70 18.55
CA ILE A 312 1.78 -13.55 19.46
C ILE A 312 3.20 -13.25 19.94
N ARG A 313 3.97 -14.28 20.33
CA ARG A 313 5.34 -14.13 20.82
C ARG A 313 6.28 -13.58 19.75
N LEU A 314 6.18 -14.08 18.52
CA LEU A 314 6.89 -13.56 17.36
C LEU A 314 6.49 -12.11 17.07
N ALA A 315 5.21 -11.75 17.15
CA ALA A 315 4.75 -10.38 16.91
C ALA A 315 5.20 -9.39 18.01
N GLN A 316 5.36 -9.86 19.24
CA GLN A 316 5.80 -9.03 20.36
C GLN A 316 7.32 -8.76 20.36
N LEU A 317 8.12 -9.76 20.00
CA LEU A 317 9.59 -9.70 20.12
C LEU A 317 10.33 -9.70 18.78
N GLY A 318 9.67 -10.07 17.69
CA GLY A 318 10.28 -10.34 16.40
C GLY A 318 10.99 -9.13 15.80
N ARG A 319 10.49 -7.91 15.99
CA ARG A 319 11.13 -6.68 15.49
C ARG A 319 12.61 -6.59 15.86
N ALA A 320 12.95 -6.85 17.13
CA ALA A 320 14.32 -6.77 17.63
C ALA A 320 15.19 -7.92 17.11
N ALA A 321 14.60 -9.11 16.92
CA ALA A 321 15.25 -10.26 16.33
C ALA A 321 15.33 -10.22 14.78
N GLY A 322 14.74 -9.21 14.14
CA GLY A 322 14.66 -9.13 12.68
C GLY A 322 13.74 -10.19 12.06
N ILE A 323 12.67 -10.57 12.76
CA ILE A 323 11.62 -11.49 12.27
C ILE A 323 10.31 -10.70 12.16
N TYR A 324 9.71 -10.71 10.98
CA TYR A 324 8.57 -9.87 10.61
C TYR A 324 7.39 -10.73 10.16
N LEU A 325 6.16 -10.25 10.35
CA LEU A 325 4.94 -11.00 10.07
C LEU A 325 4.05 -10.24 9.09
N GLU A 326 3.60 -10.94 8.05
CA GLU A 326 2.63 -10.50 7.06
C GLU A 326 1.44 -11.45 7.17
N VAL A 327 0.42 -11.05 7.92
CA VAL A 327 -0.70 -11.91 8.26
C VAL A 327 -1.88 -11.53 7.38
N CYS A 328 -2.23 -12.42 6.47
CA CYS A 328 -3.33 -12.24 5.54
C CYS A 328 -4.56 -13.02 5.97
N GLY A 329 -5.73 -12.56 5.54
CA GLY A 329 -6.95 -13.33 5.67
C GLY A 329 -8.16 -12.64 5.06
N GLN A 330 -9.30 -13.31 5.10
CA GLN A 330 -10.57 -12.68 4.72
C GLN A 330 -11.21 -11.94 5.89
N ARG A 331 -11.07 -12.50 7.10
CA ARG A 331 -11.60 -11.96 8.36
C ARG A 331 -10.59 -12.27 9.47
N PHE A 332 -10.47 -11.39 10.45
CA PHE A 332 -9.55 -11.60 11.57
C PHE A 332 -10.01 -10.84 12.83
N GLY A 333 -10.98 -11.41 13.54
CA GLY A 333 -11.49 -10.87 14.79
C GLY A 333 -11.62 -11.91 15.91
N SER A 334 -12.37 -11.52 16.95
CA SER A 334 -12.60 -12.33 18.15
C SER A 334 -13.31 -13.66 17.87
N GLU A 335 -14.02 -13.76 16.75
CA GLU A 335 -14.74 -14.95 16.29
C GLU A 335 -13.81 -16.12 15.96
N LEU A 336 -12.53 -15.88 15.67
CA LEU A 336 -11.55 -16.94 15.46
C LEU A 336 -11.15 -17.64 16.77
N GLY A 337 -11.50 -17.05 17.91
CA GLY A 337 -11.28 -17.65 19.23
C GLY A 337 -10.16 -16.99 20.02
N LYS A 338 -9.67 -17.73 21.02
CA LYS A 338 -8.74 -17.22 22.04
C LYS A 338 -7.44 -16.73 21.40
N GLY A 339 -7.01 -15.53 21.78
CA GLY A 339 -5.74 -14.94 21.34
C GLY A 339 -5.78 -14.19 20.00
N ALA A 340 -6.84 -14.33 19.19
CA ALA A 340 -6.96 -13.63 17.91
C ALA A 340 -6.84 -12.10 18.06
N THR A 341 -7.60 -11.52 18.98
CA THR A 341 -7.54 -10.07 19.29
C THR A 341 -6.16 -9.64 19.82
N MET A 342 -5.50 -10.49 20.60
CA MET A 342 -4.15 -10.19 21.13
C MET A 342 -3.11 -10.17 20.01
N LEU A 343 -3.17 -11.14 19.10
CA LEU A 343 -2.31 -11.18 17.91
C LEU A 343 -2.58 -9.95 17.03
N ARG A 344 -3.85 -9.64 16.75
CA ARG A 344 -4.27 -8.47 15.96
C ARG A 344 -3.70 -7.17 16.49
N ALA A 345 -3.66 -6.99 17.81
CA ALA A 345 -3.11 -5.79 18.43
C ALA A 345 -1.60 -5.59 18.15
N GLN A 346 -0.86 -6.64 17.80
CA GLN A 346 0.57 -6.54 17.47
C GLN A 346 0.84 -6.25 15.98
N LEU A 347 -0.16 -6.43 15.12
CA LEU A 347 -0.03 -6.25 13.66
C LEU A 347 -0.29 -4.80 13.25
N THR A 348 0.57 -3.87 13.65
CA THR A 348 0.30 -2.42 13.54
C THR A 348 0.16 -1.88 12.11
N GLY A 349 0.71 -2.56 11.11
CA GLY A 349 0.41 -2.28 9.70
C GLY A 349 -1.00 -2.76 9.35
N ARG A 350 -1.82 -1.93 8.70
CA ARG A 350 -3.18 -2.31 8.30
C ARG A 350 -3.41 -2.02 6.83
N VAL A 351 -3.71 -3.07 6.09
CA VAL A 351 -4.16 -3.00 4.70
C VAL A 351 -5.48 -3.74 4.58
N CYS A 352 -6.50 -3.07 4.09
CA CYS A 352 -7.83 -3.66 3.89
C CYS A 352 -8.24 -3.44 2.44
N HIS A 353 -8.21 -4.52 1.65
CA HIS A 353 -8.87 -4.56 0.36
C HIS A 353 -10.40 -4.55 0.55
N ARG A 354 -11.14 -4.56 -0.57
CA ARG A 354 -12.60 -4.70 -0.52
C ARG A 354 -12.99 -5.92 0.32
N VAL A 355 -13.83 -5.70 1.32
CA VAL A 355 -14.50 -6.74 2.13
C VAL A 355 -16.01 -6.67 1.92
N ASN A 356 -16.71 -7.75 2.23
CA ASN A 356 -18.15 -7.85 1.93
C ASN A 356 -19.05 -7.25 3.01
N ASP A 357 -18.54 -7.09 4.23
CA ASP A 357 -19.29 -6.65 5.40
C ASP A 357 -18.48 -5.69 6.28
N GLU A 358 -19.21 -4.84 7.00
CA GLU A 358 -18.63 -3.82 7.88
C GLU A 358 -17.87 -4.45 9.05
N THR A 359 -18.33 -5.59 9.57
CA THR A 359 -17.67 -6.30 10.67
C THR A 359 -16.23 -6.69 10.30
N SER A 360 -16.03 -7.26 9.10
CA SER A 360 -14.69 -7.56 8.56
C SER A 360 -13.83 -6.30 8.36
N ALA A 361 -14.42 -5.19 7.92
CA ALA A 361 -13.69 -3.93 7.75
C ALA A 361 -13.25 -3.34 9.09
N ASN A 362 -14.13 -3.38 10.09
CA ASN A 362 -13.88 -2.89 11.43
C ASN A 362 -12.77 -3.68 12.13
N MET A 363 -12.68 -4.99 11.89
CA MET A 363 -11.57 -5.81 12.39
C MET A 363 -10.19 -5.30 11.92
N ALA A 364 -10.10 -4.83 10.68
CA ALA A 364 -8.84 -4.30 10.14
C ALA A 364 -8.56 -2.86 10.52
N LEU A 365 -9.58 -1.99 10.55
CA LEU A 365 -9.37 -0.54 10.47
C LEU A 365 -10.02 0.29 11.58
N ALA A 366 -10.97 -0.25 12.34
CA ALA A 366 -11.74 0.56 13.29
C ALA A 366 -10.89 1.12 14.43
N ASP A 367 -9.79 0.46 14.78
CA ASP A 367 -8.83 0.93 15.77
C ASP A 367 -7.89 2.04 15.25
N ILE A 368 -7.83 2.25 13.93
CA ILE A 368 -7.09 3.35 13.30
C ILE A 368 -8.01 4.54 13.03
N ALA A 369 -9.06 4.30 12.24
CA ALA A 369 -9.98 5.33 11.77
C ALA A 369 -11.31 4.66 11.39
N PRO A 370 -12.41 4.89 12.12
CA PRO A 370 -13.72 4.28 11.83
C PRO A 370 -14.19 4.53 10.39
N GLU A 371 -13.95 5.72 9.85
CA GLU A 371 -14.30 6.08 8.48
C GLU A 371 -13.49 5.28 7.42
N ALA A 372 -12.32 4.77 7.78
CA ALA A 372 -11.51 3.93 6.90
C ALA A 372 -12.18 2.56 6.67
N ALA A 373 -12.88 2.02 7.67
CA ALA A 373 -13.65 0.79 7.53
C ALA A 373 -14.79 0.94 6.51
N LEU A 374 -15.53 2.06 6.58
CA LEU A 374 -16.55 2.41 5.57
C LEU A 374 -15.94 2.64 4.18
N ALA A 375 -14.73 3.20 4.12
CA ALA A 375 -14.02 3.35 2.86
C ALA A 375 -13.64 2.00 2.23
N ALA A 376 -13.35 0.98 3.03
CA ALA A 376 -13.01 -0.37 2.54
C ALA A 376 -14.23 -1.13 2.00
N THR A 377 -15.39 -1.03 2.65
CA THR A 377 -16.64 -1.66 2.18
C THR A 377 -17.21 -0.98 0.93
N SER A 378 -16.92 0.30 0.73
CA SER A 378 -17.35 1.08 -0.44
C SER A 378 -16.47 0.93 -1.68
N ILE A 379 -15.40 0.12 -1.62
CA ILE A 379 -14.58 -0.18 -2.81
C ILE A 379 -15.42 -0.99 -3.81
N PRO A 380 -15.57 -0.54 -5.08
CA PRO A 380 -16.33 -1.27 -6.09
C PRO A 380 -15.66 -2.61 -6.47
N ALA A 381 -16.45 -3.63 -6.77
CA ALA A 381 -15.95 -4.97 -7.13
C ALA A 381 -15.12 -4.97 -8.42
N GLU A 382 -15.38 -4.02 -9.30
CA GLU A 382 -14.78 -3.79 -10.61
C GLU A 382 -13.40 -3.12 -10.49
N ARG A 383 -12.98 -2.78 -9.27
CA ARG A 383 -11.68 -2.17 -8.97
C ARG A 383 -10.80 -3.07 -8.10
N PRO A 384 -10.47 -4.30 -8.55
CA PRO A 384 -9.57 -5.17 -7.80
C PRO A 384 -8.18 -4.54 -7.67
N GLY A 385 -7.54 -4.81 -6.54
CA GLY A 385 -6.25 -4.29 -6.15
C GLY A 385 -6.32 -2.94 -5.42
N VAL A 386 -7.47 -2.28 -5.40
CA VAL A 386 -7.68 -1.11 -4.53
C VAL A 386 -7.78 -1.60 -3.08
N ALA A 387 -7.12 -0.88 -2.18
CA ALA A 387 -7.15 -1.12 -0.74
C ALA A 387 -7.14 0.21 0.03
N ILE A 388 -7.53 0.13 1.29
CA ILE A 388 -7.33 1.17 2.29
C ILE A 388 -6.10 0.79 3.12
N VAL A 389 -5.17 1.71 3.26
CA VAL A 389 -4.04 1.57 4.17
C VAL A 389 -4.24 2.52 5.34
N GLY A 390 -4.14 1.98 6.56
CA GLY A 390 -4.11 2.76 7.79
C GLY A 390 -2.71 3.22 8.15
N ASP A 391 -2.60 4.44 8.67
CA ASP A 391 -1.39 4.98 9.31
C ASP A 391 -1.54 4.84 10.82
N SER A 392 -0.45 4.45 11.48
CA SER A 392 -0.29 4.50 12.94
C SER A 392 -0.63 5.85 13.58
N SER A 393 -0.61 6.96 12.82
CA SER A 393 -1.02 8.28 13.30
C SER A 393 -2.54 8.53 13.26
N GLY A 394 -3.36 7.52 12.92
CA GLY A 394 -4.82 7.66 12.74
C GLY A 394 -5.24 8.17 11.36
N GLY A 395 -4.29 8.37 10.44
CA GLY A 395 -4.59 8.70 9.04
C GLY A 395 -4.91 7.44 8.23
N TRP A 396 -5.49 7.61 7.04
CA TRP A 396 -5.64 6.52 6.08
C TRP A 396 -5.57 7.04 4.65
N SER A 397 -5.38 6.15 3.69
CA SER A 397 -5.38 6.50 2.27
C SER A 397 -5.85 5.35 1.41
N ARG A 398 -6.52 5.67 0.30
CA ARG A 398 -6.72 4.68 -0.76
C ARG A 398 -5.43 4.42 -1.51
N VAL A 399 -5.15 3.15 -1.77
CA VAL A 399 -3.99 2.70 -2.54
C VAL A 399 -4.43 1.69 -3.60
N ARG A 400 -3.59 1.48 -4.61
CA ARG A 400 -3.75 0.35 -5.53
C ARG A 400 -2.39 -0.23 -5.92
N SER A 401 -2.26 -1.55 -5.80
CA SER A 401 -1.05 -2.26 -6.25
C SER A 401 -1.00 -2.33 -7.77
N PRO A 402 0.18 -2.24 -8.39
CA PRO A 402 0.32 -2.53 -9.81
C PRO A 402 -0.06 -3.99 -10.06
N HIS A 403 -0.73 -4.24 -11.18
CA HIS A 403 -1.09 -5.60 -11.55
C HIS A 403 0.18 -6.41 -11.86
N LEU A 404 0.29 -7.56 -11.21
CA LEU A 404 1.38 -8.52 -11.39
C LEU A 404 0.74 -9.91 -11.49
N THR A 405 1.00 -10.59 -12.61
CA THR A 405 0.45 -11.94 -12.82
C THR A 405 1.18 -12.95 -11.94
N LEU A 406 0.57 -14.13 -11.75
CA LEU A 406 1.20 -15.20 -10.97
C LEU A 406 2.47 -15.71 -11.67
N ASP A 407 2.43 -15.86 -12.99
CA ASP A 407 3.56 -16.37 -13.78
C ASP A 407 4.75 -15.42 -13.75
N GLU A 408 4.52 -14.11 -13.91
CA GLU A 408 5.56 -13.10 -13.76
C GLU A 408 6.17 -13.12 -12.35
N ALA A 409 5.32 -13.28 -11.33
CA ALA A 409 5.78 -13.32 -9.94
C ALA A 409 6.60 -14.58 -9.65
N ALA A 410 6.15 -15.75 -10.10
CA ALA A 410 6.87 -17.01 -9.99
C ALA A 410 8.20 -17.00 -10.76
N ALA A 411 8.23 -16.35 -11.94
CA ALA A 411 9.47 -16.17 -12.70
C ALA A 411 10.51 -15.38 -11.91
N VAL A 412 10.12 -14.28 -11.26
CA VAL A 412 11.02 -13.51 -10.38
C VAL A 412 11.58 -14.38 -9.25
N CYS A 413 10.75 -15.22 -8.62
CA CYS A 413 11.22 -16.13 -7.56
C CYS A 413 12.20 -17.18 -8.08
N ARG A 414 11.99 -17.74 -9.28
CA ARG A 414 12.95 -18.66 -9.92
C ARG A 414 14.28 -17.97 -10.23
N ASP A 415 14.22 -16.79 -10.83
CA ASP A 415 15.40 -16.00 -11.21
C ASP A 415 16.23 -15.55 -10.00
N THR A 416 15.59 -15.46 -8.83
CA THR A 416 16.23 -15.06 -7.57
C THR A 416 16.46 -16.22 -6.59
N SER A 417 16.27 -17.46 -7.03
CA SER A 417 16.42 -18.67 -6.19
C SER A 417 17.80 -18.80 -5.55
N GLY A 418 18.86 -18.34 -6.21
CA GLY A 418 20.22 -18.28 -5.65
C GLY A 418 20.39 -17.33 -4.46
N LEU A 419 19.38 -16.50 -4.13
CA LEU A 419 19.39 -15.59 -2.97
C LEU A 419 18.73 -16.18 -1.72
N VAL A 420 18.28 -17.44 -1.76
CA VAL A 420 17.73 -18.11 -0.56
C VAL A 420 18.84 -18.23 0.48
N PRO A 421 18.71 -17.58 1.65
CA PRO A 421 19.76 -17.63 2.66
C PRO A 421 19.79 -19.01 3.34
N ASP A 422 20.96 -19.34 3.89
CA ASP A 422 21.13 -20.54 4.68
C ASP A 422 20.70 -20.31 6.14
N LEU A 423 19.67 -21.02 6.57
CA LEU A 423 19.11 -20.95 7.91
C LEU A 423 18.90 -22.38 8.41
N ALA A 424 19.86 -22.89 9.20
CA ALA A 424 19.89 -24.27 9.65
C ALA A 424 18.58 -24.73 10.31
N ARG A 425 17.96 -23.87 11.12
CA ARG A 425 16.68 -24.17 11.80
C ARG A 425 15.49 -24.31 10.85
N LEU A 426 15.56 -23.70 9.67
CA LEU A 426 14.50 -23.77 8.66
C LEU A 426 14.79 -24.80 7.57
N ALA A 427 15.99 -25.41 7.56
CA ALA A 427 16.42 -26.31 6.49
C ALA A 427 15.48 -27.51 6.29
N ALA A 428 14.93 -28.07 7.38
CA ALA A 428 13.99 -29.19 7.32
C ALA A 428 12.65 -28.84 6.63
N PHE A 429 12.32 -27.55 6.55
CA PHE A 429 11.07 -27.06 6.00
C PHE A 429 11.21 -26.44 4.61
N ARG A 430 12.43 -26.44 4.05
CA ARG A 430 12.65 -25.98 2.67
C ARG A 430 11.71 -26.73 1.74
N PRO A 431 11.00 -26.02 0.84
CA PRO A 431 10.26 -26.70 -0.21
C PRO A 431 11.28 -27.54 -1.01
N SER A 432 11.00 -28.83 -1.17
CA SER A 432 11.62 -29.64 -2.23
C SER A 432 11.37 -28.95 -3.57
N ASP A 433 12.20 -29.19 -4.60
CA ASP A 433 11.99 -28.64 -5.95
C ASP A 433 10.62 -29.05 -6.52
N VAL A 434 9.57 -28.31 -6.16
CA VAL A 434 8.19 -28.59 -6.52
C VAL A 434 7.93 -27.89 -7.85
N VAL A 435 7.87 -28.74 -8.88
CA VAL A 435 7.38 -28.52 -10.25
C VAL A 435 8.34 -27.79 -11.20
N LYS A 436 9.06 -28.58 -12.01
CA LYS A 436 9.46 -28.15 -13.36
C LYS A 436 8.18 -27.70 -14.10
N PRO A 437 8.14 -26.50 -14.69
CA PRO A 437 6.98 -26.10 -15.49
C PRO A 437 6.70 -27.19 -16.53
N VAL A 438 5.44 -27.61 -16.64
CA VAL A 438 4.99 -28.33 -17.83
C VAL A 438 5.31 -27.41 -19.00
N GLU A 439 6.18 -27.85 -19.91
CA GLU A 439 6.43 -27.16 -21.17
C GLU A 439 5.08 -26.78 -21.75
N SER A 440 4.86 -25.48 -21.94
CA SER A 440 3.65 -24.97 -22.56
C SER A 440 3.49 -25.69 -23.90
N ALA A 441 2.51 -26.58 -23.99
CA ALA A 441 2.14 -27.20 -25.25
C ALA A 441 1.91 -26.07 -26.27
N PRO A 442 2.42 -26.19 -27.51
CA PRO A 442 2.26 -25.15 -28.51
C PRO A 442 0.77 -24.84 -28.66
N ALA A 443 0.43 -23.56 -28.65
CA ALA A 443 -0.94 -23.08 -28.72
C ALA A 443 -1.70 -23.81 -29.84
N ALA A 444 -2.73 -24.58 -29.46
CA ALA A 444 -3.61 -25.21 -30.42
C ALA A 444 -4.23 -24.12 -31.31
N ALA A 445 -4.13 -24.33 -32.62
CA ALA A 445 -4.69 -23.43 -33.63
C ALA A 445 -6.19 -23.18 -33.36
N PRO A 446 -6.71 -21.97 -33.67
CA PRO A 446 -8.10 -21.63 -33.38
C PRO A 446 -9.05 -22.58 -34.12
N VAL A 447 -9.84 -23.34 -33.34
CA VAL A 447 -10.93 -24.17 -33.85
C VAL A 447 -12.06 -23.24 -34.30
N ALA A 448 -12.42 -23.32 -35.58
CA ALA A 448 -13.55 -22.59 -36.15
C ALA A 448 -14.87 -22.97 -35.45
N PRO A 449 -15.79 -22.03 -35.20
CA PRO A 449 -17.02 -22.32 -34.48
C PRO A 449 -17.94 -23.24 -35.30
N SER A 450 -18.29 -24.41 -34.75
CA SER A 450 -19.31 -25.28 -35.35
C SER A 450 -20.70 -24.67 -35.12
N ALA A 451 -21.49 -24.60 -36.19
CA ALA A 451 -22.87 -24.12 -36.15
C ALA A 451 -23.71 -24.93 -35.16
N ARG A 452 -24.51 -24.25 -34.32
CA ARG A 452 -25.53 -24.89 -33.48
C ARG A 452 -26.65 -25.42 -34.37
N PRO A 453 -27.17 -26.65 -34.15
CA PRO A 453 -28.39 -27.08 -34.79
C PRO A 453 -29.59 -26.32 -34.21
N VAL A 454 -30.47 -25.88 -35.10
CA VAL A 454 -31.82 -25.39 -34.78
C VAL A 454 -32.65 -26.60 -34.35
N ALA A 455 -33.24 -26.54 -33.16
CA ALA A 455 -34.24 -27.51 -32.73
C ALA A 455 -35.63 -26.96 -33.06
N GLU A 456 -36.44 -27.81 -33.72
CA GLU A 456 -37.89 -27.68 -33.90
C GLU A 456 -38.66 -27.75 -32.58
#